data_AF-A0A4S0RLH2-F1
#
_entry.id   AF-A0A4S0RLH2-F1
#
_cell.length_a   1.000
_cell.length_b   1.000
_cell.length_c   1.000
_cell.angle_alpha   90.00
_cell.angle_beta   90.00
_cell.angle_gamma   90.00
#
_symmetry.space_group_name_H-M   'P 1'
#
loop_
_entity.id
_entity.type
_entity.pdbx_description
1 polymer ?
#
loop_
_entity_poly.entity_id
_entity_poly.type
_entity_poly.pdbx_seq_one_letter_code
_entity_poly.pdbx_strand_id
1 'polypeptide(L)'
;MRPIVLAAVLSVAMPAAALAGPASNAVKFFYVPAVKFEADAKYRDRFTEPVTKLFEANDKAQKEKPDEVSCLDFDPGLDAQDFDQKTLSKTLKLTETVKGDTA
;
A
#
# COMPACT_ATOMS: atom_id res chain seq x y z
N MET A 1 -30.91 0.90 35.90
CA MET A 1 -30.03 1.07 34.71
C MET A 1 -28.65 1.49 35.19
N ARG A 2 -27.67 0.60 35.42
CA ARG A 2 -26.35 1.11 35.90
C ARG A 2 -25.12 0.25 35.60
N PRO A 3 -25.13 -1.09 35.70
CA PRO A 3 -23.92 -1.87 35.39
C PRO A 3 -23.94 -2.54 34.01
N ILE A 4 -25.09 -3.10 33.60
CA ILE A 4 -25.19 -3.89 32.35
C ILE A 4 -25.03 -3.01 31.11
N VAL A 5 -25.63 -1.83 31.11
CA VAL A 5 -25.50 -0.85 30.01
C VAL A 5 -24.07 -0.33 29.91
N LEU A 6 -23.41 -0.10 31.06
CA LEU A 6 -22.03 0.37 31.10
C LEU A 6 -21.05 -0.72 30.59
N ALA A 7 -21.27 -1.98 30.97
CA ALA A 7 -20.49 -3.12 30.49
C ALA A 7 -20.66 -3.36 28.99
N ALA A 8 -21.87 -3.19 28.45
CA ALA A 8 -22.15 -3.33 27.03
C ALA A 8 -21.52 -2.20 26.18
N VAL A 9 -21.41 -0.99 26.71
CA VAL A 9 -20.71 0.11 26.03
C VAL A 9 -19.19 -0.11 26.08
N LEU A 10 -18.66 -0.61 27.21
CA LEU A 10 -17.23 -0.88 27.36
C LEU A 10 -16.74 -2.00 26.45
N SER A 11 -17.56 -3.03 26.19
CA SER A 11 -17.20 -4.15 25.31
C SER A 11 -17.15 -3.78 23.82
N VAL A 12 -17.89 -2.74 23.40
CA VAL A 12 -17.81 -2.20 22.02
C VAL A 12 -16.70 -1.14 21.89
N ALA A 13 -16.29 -0.53 23.00
CA ALA A 13 -15.23 0.47 23.03
C ALA A 13 -13.80 -0.12 23.12
N MET A 14 -13.67 -1.43 23.35
CA MET A 14 -12.37 -2.08 23.33
C MET A 14 -11.85 -2.11 21.87
N PRO A 15 -10.69 -1.50 21.57
CA PRO A 15 -10.10 -1.64 20.25
C PRO A 15 -9.87 -3.14 20.03
N ALA A 16 -10.51 -3.70 19.01
CA ALA A 16 -10.14 -5.03 18.55
C ALA A 16 -8.63 -4.98 18.25
N ALA A 17 -7.88 -5.93 18.80
CA ALA A 17 -6.46 -6.03 18.51
C ALA A 17 -6.32 -6.22 16.98
N ALA A 18 -5.91 -5.16 16.29
CA ALA A 18 -5.62 -5.20 14.87
C ALA A 18 -4.26 -5.87 14.71
N LEU A 19 -4.27 -7.20 14.71
CA LEU A 19 -3.09 -7.98 14.36
C LEU A 19 -2.86 -7.78 12.86
N ALA A 20 -1.70 -7.22 12.52
CA ALA A 20 -1.25 -7.23 11.14
C ALA A 20 -1.21 -8.69 10.67
N GLY A 21 -1.84 -8.99 9.53
CA GLY A 21 -1.70 -10.30 8.90
C GLY A 21 -0.25 -10.57 8.46
N PRO A 22 0.00 -11.68 7.76
CA PRO A 22 1.33 -11.96 7.19
C PRO A 22 1.88 -10.77 6.40
N ALA A 23 3.19 -10.55 6.42
CA ALA A 23 3.81 -9.44 5.68
C ALA A 23 3.53 -9.56 4.16
N SER A 24 3.39 -10.80 3.68
CA SER A 24 2.96 -11.09 2.31
C SER A 24 1.61 -10.45 1.93
N ASN A 25 0.70 -10.17 2.87
CA ASN A 25 -0.55 -9.47 2.57
C ASN A 25 -0.34 -7.99 2.21
N ALA A 26 0.67 -7.34 2.80
CA ALA A 26 1.03 -5.97 2.44
C ALA A 26 1.71 -5.92 1.08
N VAL A 27 2.61 -6.87 0.82
CA VAL A 27 3.45 -6.90 -0.38
C VAL A 27 2.66 -7.33 -1.62
N LYS A 28 1.72 -8.28 -1.51
CA LYS A 28 0.90 -8.77 -2.64
C LYS A 28 0.20 -7.67 -3.43
N PHE A 29 -0.17 -6.57 -2.76
CA PHE A 29 -0.85 -5.44 -3.37
C PHE A 29 -0.09 -4.91 -4.61
N PHE A 30 1.23 -4.80 -4.53
CA PHE A 30 2.10 -4.24 -5.59
C PHE A 30 2.29 -5.16 -6.82
N TYR A 31 1.62 -6.30 -6.83
CA TYR A 31 1.87 -7.34 -7.82
C TYR A 31 0.60 -7.96 -8.40
N VAL A 32 -0.58 -7.50 -7.98
CA VAL A 32 -1.86 -8.02 -8.47
C VAL A 32 -2.35 -7.24 -9.69
N PRO A 33 -2.92 -7.90 -10.72
CA PRO A 33 -3.42 -7.24 -11.93
C PRO A 33 -4.51 -6.18 -11.70
N ALA A 34 -5.16 -6.22 -10.54
CA ALA A 34 -6.20 -5.25 -10.18
C ALA A 34 -5.62 -3.85 -9.92
N VAL A 35 -4.34 -3.75 -9.58
CA VAL A 35 -3.62 -2.49 -9.42
C VAL A 35 -2.97 -2.17 -10.76
N LYS A 36 -3.54 -1.21 -11.48
CA LYS A 36 -3.06 -0.80 -12.81
C LYS A 36 -2.06 0.35 -12.77
N PHE A 37 -2.09 1.13 -11.69
CA PHE A 37 -1.22 2.28 -11.48
C PHE A 37 -1.08 2.49 -9.99
N GLU A 38 0.06 2.11 -9.43
CA GLU A 38 0.28 2.14 -7.99
C GLU A 38 0.33 3.56 -7.41
N ALA A 39 0.73 4.53 -8.23
CA ALA A 39 0.84 5.93 -7.81
C ALA A 39 -0.51 6.69 -7.79
N ASP A 40 -1.62 6.02 -8.14
CA ASP A 40 -2.98 6.55 -7.96
C ASP A 40 -3.16 7.02 -6.50
N ALA A 41 -3.74 8.21 -6.33
CA ALA A 41 -3.91 8.86 -5.03
C ALA A 41 -4.54 7.95 -3.96
N LYS A 42 -5.45 7.05 -4.37
CA LYS A 42 -6.14 6.13 -3.45
C LYS A 42 -5.26 5.00 -2.88
N TYR A 43 -4.06 4.80 -3.41
CA TYR A 43 -3.12 3.75 -2.99
C TYR A 43 -1.88 4.29 -2.29
N ARG A 44 -1.74 5.62 -2.20
CA ARG A 44 -0.53 6.25 -1.65
C ARG A 44 -0.30 5.95 -0.17
N ASP A 45 -1.35 5.56 0.56
CA ASP A 45 -1.27 5.08 1.95
C ASP A 45 -0.54 3.74 2.10
N ARG A 46 -0.32 3.02 1.00
CA ARG A 46 0.47 1.78 0.96
C ARG A 46 1.98 2.03 0.94
N PHE A 47 2.40 3.28 0.71
CA PHE A 47 3.80 3.64 0.55
C PHE A 47 4.34 4.39 1.77
N THR A 48 5.66 4.30 1.95
CA THR A 48 6.42 5.11 2.90
C THR A 48 7.47 5.93 2.17
N GLU A 49 8.22 6.77 2.88
CA GLU A 49 9.41 7.39 2.31
C GLU A 49 10.40 6.30 1.85
N PRO A 50 11.12 6.52 0.71
CA PRO A 50 11.17 7.75 -0.08
C PRO A 50 10.07 7.92 -1.14
N VAL A 51 9.22 6.91 -1.36
CA VAL A 51 8.25 6.89 -2.48
C VAL A 51 7.17 7.97 -2.33
N THR A 52 6.70 8.23 -1.11
CA THR A 52 5.72 9.31 -0.87
C THR A 52 6.24 10.69 -1.29
N LYS A 53 7.53 10.97 -1.10
CA LYS A 53 8.18 12.23 -1.56
C LYS A 53 8.20 12.36 -3.08
N LEU A 54 8.32 11.25 -3.80
CA LEU A 54 8.24 11.26 -5.26
C LEU A 54 6.84 11.64 -5.74
N PHE A 55 5.80 11.10 -5.09
CA PHE A 55 4.41 11.47 -5.41
C PHE A 55 4.12 12.93 -5.11
N GLU A 56 4.60 13.44 -3.98
CA GLU A 56 4.46 14.86 -3.61
C GLU A 56 5.17 15.79 -4.60
N ALA A 57 6.38 15.42 -5.05
CA ALA A 57 7.10 16.17 -6.06
C ALA A 57 6.36 16.18 -7.40
N ASN A 58 5.80 15.05 -7.81
CA ASN A 58 5.01 14.93 -9.04
C ASN A 58 3.73 15.79 -8.99
N ASP A 59 3.01 15.77 -7.87
CA ASP A 59 1.83 16.59 -7.66
C ASP A 59 2.17 18.09 -7.66
N LYS A 60 3.29 18.46 -7.04
CA LYS A 60 3.78 19.84 -7.02
C LYS A 60 4.11 20.31 -8.44
N ALA A 61 4.84 19.49 -9.21
CA ALA A 61 5.17 19.79 -10.60
C ALA A 61 3.90 20.02 -11.46
N GLN A 62 2.90 19.15 -11.32
CA GLN A 62 1.63 19.30 -12.05
C GLN A 62 0.87 20.59 -11.67
N LYS A 63 0.95 21.01 -10.40
CA LYS A 63 0.31 22.26 -9.93
C LYS A 63 1.05 23.50 -10.42
N GLU A 64 2.38 23.47 -10.41
CA GLU A 64 3.22 24.61 -10.82
C GLU A 64 3.26 24.77 -12.34
N LYS A 65 3.11 23.67 -13.08
CA LYS A 65 3.20 23.63 -14.53
C LYS A 65 2.10 22.74 -15.13
N PRO A 66 0.84 23.20 -15.14
CA PRO A 66 -0.30 22.38 -15.57
C PRO A 66 -0.27 21.99 -17.05
N ASP A 67 0.48 22.73 -17.88
CA ASP A 67 0.66 22.45 -19.30
C ASP A 67 1.80 21.45 -19.58
N GLU A 68 2.62 21.13 -18.58
CA GLU A 68 3.61 20.05 -18.65
C GLU A 68 2.98 18.75 -18.13
N VAL A 69 3.29 17.62 -18.77
CA VAL A 69 2.88 16.31 -18.27
C VAL A 69 3.87 15.93 -17.15
N SER A 70 3.42 15.91 -15.89
CA SER A 70 4.25 15.35 -14.82
C SER A 70 4.25 13.83 -14.94
N CYS A 71 5.44 13.27 -15.18
CA CYS A 71 5.61 11.84 -15.40
C CYS A 71 6.18 11.17 -14.15
N LEU A 72 5.39 10.26 -13.55
CA LEU A 72 5.93 9.17 -12.76
C LEU A 72 6.25 8.03 -13.73
N ASP A 73 7.45 8.08 -14.29
CA ASP A 73 7.88 7.19 -15.38
C ASP A 73 8.07 5.73 -14.96
N PHE A 74 7.92 5.38 -13.68
CA PHE A 74 8.16 4.02 -13.18
C PHE A 74 7.07 3.57 -12.22
N ASP A 75 6.79 2.26 -12.26
CA ASP A 75 6.03 1.56 -11.25
C ASP A 75 6.94 1.32 -10.02
N PRO A 76 6.66 1.94 -8.86
CA PRO A 76 7.57 1.86 -7.71
C PRO A 76 7.69 0.46 -7.10
N GLY A 77 6.65 -0.37 -7.22
CA GLY A 77 6.64 -1.76 -6.76
C GLY A 77 7.52 -2.66 -7.62
N LEU A 78 7.60 -2.37 -8.92
CA LEU A 78 8.35 -3.16 -9.90
C LEU A 78 9.72 -2.59 -10.28
N ASP A 79 10.01 -1.34 -9.91
CA ASP A 79 11.19 -0.59 -10.33
C ASP A 79 11.40 -0.65 -11.87
N ALA A 80 10.29 -0.48 -12.60
CA ALA A 80 10.26 -0.64 -14.05
C ALA A 80 9.32 0.39 -14.69
N GLN A 81 9.71 0.89 -15.87
CA GLN A 81 8.91 1.82 -16.66
C GLN A 81 7.94 1.12 -17.61
N ASP A 82 8.34 -0.05 -18.11
CA ASP A 82 7.55 -0.88 -19.03
C ASP A 82 7.76 -2.36 -18.67
N PHE A 83 6.68 -3.11 -18.63
CA PHE A 83 6.69 -4.52 -18.26
C PHE A 83 5.47 -5.25 -18.84
N ASP A 84 5.64 -6.53 -19.17
CA ASP A 84 4.51 -7.37 -19.56
C ASP A 84 3.77 -7.90 -18.31
N GLN A 85 2.62 -7.29 -18.02
CA GLN A 85 1.74 -7.71 -16.93
C GLN A 85 1.39 -9.20 -17.01
N LYS A 86 1.23 -9.78 -18.22
CA LYS A 86 0.91 -11.21 -18.36
C LYS A 86 2.07 -12.10 -17.91
N THR A 87 3.30 -11.69 -18.19
CA THR A 87 4.50 -12.39 -17.73
C THR A 87 4.59 -12.30 -16.21
N LEU A 88 4.52 -11.09 -15.63
CA LEU A 88 4.55 -10.90 -14.18
C LEU A 88 3.51 -11.75 -13.46
N SER A 89 2.25 -11.73 -13.91
CA SER A 89 1.19 -12.52 -13.30
C SER A 89 1.39 -14.03 -13.38
N LYS A 90 2.17 -14.53 -14.34
CA LYS A 90 2.47 -15.97 -14.49
C LYS A 90 3.72 -16.39 -13.72
N THR A 91 4.71 -15.51 -13.61
CA THR A 91 6.06 -15.88 -13.17
C THR A 91 6.40 -15.39 -11.78
N LEU A 92 5.74 -14.35 -11.29
CA LEU A 92 6.04 -13.77 -9.99
C LEU A 92 5.69 -14.77 -8.87
N LYS A 93 6.64 -14.96 -7.96
CA LYS A 93 6.48 -15.76 -6.75
C LYS A 93 6.87 -14.91 -5.55
N LEU A 94 6.02 -14.89 -4.54
CA LEU A 94 6.32 -14.25 -3.27
C LEU A 94 6.84 -15.31 -2.29
N THR A 95 8.04 -15.09 -1.77
CA THR A 95 8.61 -15.90 -0.71
C THR A 95 8.75 -15.04 0.53
N GLU A 96 8.12 -15.48 1.62
CA GLU A 96 8.23 -14.81 2.92
C GLU A 96 9.26 -15.57 3.77
N THR A 97 10.22 -14.83 4.35
CA THR A 97 11.16 -15.39 5.32
C THR A 97 10.96 -14.65 6.63
N VAL A 98 10.36 -15.34 7.61
CA VAL A 98 10.17 -14.80 8.96
C VAL A 98 11.45 -15.04 9.76
N LYS A 99 12.02 -13.99 10.36
CA LYS A 99 13.23 -14.06 11.19
C LYS A 99 13.01 -13.26 12.48
N GLY A 100 13.46 -13.80 13.60
CA GLY A 100 13.41 -13.14 14.91
C GLY A 100 13.12 -14.11 16.05
N ASP A 101 13.18 -13.61 17.29
CA ASP A 101 13.01 -14.43 18.50
C ASP A 101 11.59 -14.96 18.70
N THR A 102 10.61 -14.40 17.98
CA THR A 102 9.19 -14.78 18.00
C THR A 102 8.68 -15.27 16.64
N ALA A 103 9.60 -15.60 15.71
CA ALA A 103 9.26 -16.13 14.38
C ALA A 103 8.59 -17.51 14.49
#